data_AF-A0A2T4V1E9-F1
#
_entry.id   AF-A0A2T4V1E9-F1
#
_cell.length_a   1.000
_cell.length_b   1.000
_cell.length_c   1.000
_cell.angle_alpha   90.00
_cell.angle_beta   90.00
_cell.angle_gamma   90.00
#
_symmetry.space_group_name_H-M   'P 1'
#
loop_
_entity.id
_entity.type
_entity.pdbx_description
1 polymer ?
#
loop_
_entity_poly.entity_id
_entity_poly.type
_entity_poly.pdbx_seq_one_letter_code
_entity_poly.pdbx_strand_id
1 'polypeptide(L)'
;MDSLGNVVFKDQEIENERLELTDKKANYILGPNLTLRNCTLVLKVSARRLSLKQPRFIDCTFEVKQELKNYQSWVASSLKGCRFKGMLTGCDFGHWPEYMSLPWYQHGSIEDCDFTEARLDGCRIMGCDPATIRFPKWPCFTFLDPIRWAPELRGVKWPGRFGRITVEELHTQPVPTRSLTYHAPSIAKRMETTEEELRAVIEKFDCIVY
;
A
#
# COMPACT_ATOMS: atom_id res chain seq x y z
N MET A 1 -23.66 -6.73 -15.19
CA MET A 1 -22.61 -7.76 -15.22
C MET A 1 -22.45 -8.20 -16.66
N ASP A 2 -21.24 -8.27 -17.20
CA ASP A 2 -21.03 -8.70 -18.59
C ASP A 2 -21.15 -10.23 -18.75
N SER A 3 -21.04 -10.73 -19.97
CA SER A 3 -21.11 -12.16 -20.30
C SER A 3 -20.01 -13.01 -19.64
N LEU A 4 -18.99 -12.37 -19.04
CA LEU A 4 -17.88 -13.01 -18.33
C LEU A 4 -18.02 -12.90 -16.80
N GLY A 5 -19.12 -12.34 -16.30
CA GLY A 5 -19.34 -12.14 -14.86
C GLY A 5 -18.67 -10.88 -14.30
N ASN A 6 -18.23 -9.96 -15.14
CA ASN A 6 -17.54 -8.75 -14.70
C ASN A 6 -18.53 -7.66 -14.29
N VAL A 7 -18.20 -6.94 -13.22
CA VAL A 7 -18.85 -5.70 -12.81
C VAL A 7 -17.88 -4.56 -13.13
N VAL A 8 -18.24 -3.74 -14.12
CA VAL A 8 -17.35 -2.74 -14.70
C VAL A 8 -17.89 -1.34 -14.41
N PHE A 9 -17.07 -0.51 -13.79
CA PHE A 9 -17.30 0.92 -13.62
C PHE A 9 -16.27 1.65 -14.49
N LYS A 10 -16.71 2.43 -15.47
CA LYS A 10 -15.84 3.17 -16.40
C LYS A 10 -16.57 4.37 -16.99
N ASP A 11 -15.80 5.30 -17.53
CA ASP A 11 -16.28 6.46 -18.30
C ASP A 11 -17.36 7.28 -17.57
N GLN A 12 -17.17 7.49 -16.26
CA GLN A 12 -18.13 8.20 -15.41
C GLN A 12 -17.47 8.80 -14.16
N GLU A 13 -18.21 9.67 -13.50
CA GLU A 13 -17.91 10.22 -12.19
C GLU A 13 -18.96 9.76 -11.18
N ILE A 14 -18.52 9.26 -10.04
CA ILE A 14 -19.38 8.78 -8.95
C ILE A 14 -19.02 9.57 -7.70
N GLU A 15 -20.01 10.16 -7.04
CA GLU A 15 -19.78 11.01 -5.87
C GLU A 15 -20.67 10.63 -4.70
N ASN A 16 -20.11 10.69 -3.48
CA ASN A 16 -20.84 10.48 -2.21
C ASN A 16 -21.54 9.12 -2.10
N GLU A 17 -21.05 8.11 -2.83
CA GLU A 17 -21.64 6.78 -2.88
C GLU A 17 -20.90 5.77 -1.99
N ARG A 18 -21.63 4.74 -1.58
CA ARG A 18 -21.05 3.54 -0.96
C ARG A 18 -21.08 2.37 -1.94
N LEU A 19 -19.91 2.00 -2.46
CA LEU A 19 -19.76 0.89 -3.38
C LEU A 19 -19.31 -0.36 -2.62
N GLU A 20 -20.17 -1.40 -2.63
CA GLU A 20 -19.87 -2.67 -1.98
C GLU A 20 -19.41 -3.73 -2.98
N LEU A 21 -18.11 -4.02 -2.97
CA LEU A 21 -17.49 -5.04 -3.83
C LEU A 21 -17.42 -6.34 -3.04
N THR A 22 -18.54 -7.08 -3.03
CA THR A 22 -18.77 -8.22 -2.13
C THR A 22 -19.03 -9.54 -2.83
N ASP A 23 -19.38 -9.54 -4.11
CA ASP A 23 -19.58 -10.78 -4.88
C ASP A 23 -18.23 -11.43 -5.19
N LYS A 24 -17.95 -12.54 -4.52
CA LYS A 24 -16.69 -13.29 -4.66
C LYS A 24 -16.52 -13.96 -6.03
N LYS A 25 -17.59 -14.07 -6.82
CA LYS A 25 -17.56 -14.66 -8.17
C LYS A 25 -17.33 -13.60 -9.24
N ALA A 26 -17.74 -12.36 -9.00
CA ALA A 26 -17.57 -11.26 -9.92
C ALA A 26 -16.11 -10.81 -10.01
N ASN A 27 -15.68 -10.35 -11.20
CA ASN A 27 -14.48 -9.54 -11.33
C ASN A 27 -14.88 -8.07 -11.40
N TYR A 28 -14.40 -7.27 -10.45
CA TYR A 28 -14.63 -5.84 -10.40
C TYR A 28 -13.53 -5.12 -11.17
N ILE A 29 -13.92 -4.35 -12.19
CA ILE A 29 -13.02 -3.56 -13.01
C ILE A 29 -13.40 -2.09 -12.83
N LEU A 30 -12.47 -1.30 -12.27
CA LEU A 30 -12.64 0.13 -12.03
C LEU A 30 -11.73 0.89 -12.97
N GLY A 31 -12.33 1.63 -13.89
CA GLY A 31 -11.67 2.32 -15.00
C GLY A 31 -11.80 1.57 -16.34
N PRO A 32 -11.39 2.18 -17.47
CA PRO A 32 -10.73 3.50 -17.56
C PRO A 32 -11.68 4.69 -17.34
N ASN A 33 -11.11 5.88 -17.20
CA ASN A 33 -11.83 7.16 -17.09
C ASN A 33 -12.90 7.18 -15.99
N LEU A 34 -12.61 6.55 -14.86
CA LEU A 34 -13.49 6.51 -13.70
C LEU A 34 -12.94 7.48 -12.64
N THR A 35 -13.77 8.41 -12.19
CA THR A 35 -13.47 9.26 -11.03
C THR A 35 -14.45 8.93 -9.91
N LEU A 36 -13.95 8.69 -8.71
CA LEU A 36 -14.75 8.60 -7.50
C LEU A 36 -14.37 9.71 -6.55
N ARG A 37 -15.36 10.42 -6.02
CA ARG A 37 -15.17 11.51 -5.05
C ARG A 37 -15.99 11.28 -3.80
N ASN A 38 -15.39 11.43 -2.62
CA ASN A 38 -16.09 11.27 -1.34
C ASN A 38 -16.82 9.91 -1.20
N CYS A 39 -16.41 8.91 -1.97
CA CYS A 39 -17.03 7.59 -1.98
C CYS A 39 -16.42 6.68 -0.91
N THR A 40 -17.21 5.73 -0.42
CA THR A 40 -16.70 4.60 0.38
C THR A 40 -16.70 3.32 -0.44
N LEU A 41 -15.55 2.67 -0.56
CA LEU A 41 -15.38 1.40 -1.26
C LEU A 41 -15.15 0.29 -0.24
N VAL A 42 -16.10 -0.64 -0.15
CA VAL A 42 -15.99 -1.83 0.70
C VAL A 42 -15.41 -2.98 -0.11
N LEU A 43 -14.18 -3.37 0.20
CA LEU A 43 -13.47 -4.42 -0.52
C LEU A 43 -13.57 -5.74 0.26
N LYS A 44 -14.47 -6.63 -0.18
CA LYS A 44 -14.67 -7.98 0.38
C LYS A 44 -14.44 -9.09 -0.65
N VAL A 45 -13.54 -8.80 -1.60
CA VAL A 45 -13.08 -9.75 -2.63
C VAL A 45 -11.56 -9.87 -2.58
N SER A 46 -11.03 -10.94 -3.17
CA SER A 46 -9.57 -11.11 -3.26
C SER A 46 -8.96 -10.17 -4.29
N ALA A 47 -7.65 -9.90 -4.17
CA ALA A 47 -6.87 -9.11 -5.12
C ALA A 47 -7.06 -9.55 -6.59
N ARG A 48 -7.24 -10.85 -6.85
CA ARG A 48 -7.44 -11.39 -8.20
C ARG A 48 -8.79 -11.01 -8.84
N ARG A 49 -9.75 -10.60 -8.02
CA ARG A 49 -11.11 -10.21 -8.45
C ARG A 49 -11.28 -8.70 -8.53
N LEU A 50 -10.23 -7.93 -8.29
CA LEU A 50 -10.23 -6.47 -8.38
C LEU A 50 -9.22 -6.03 -9.42
N SER A 51 -9.59 -5.12 -10.31
CA SER A 51 -8.69 -4.56 -11.31
C SER A 51 -8.89 -3.05 -11.38
N LEU A 52 -7.83 -2.29 -11.13
CA LEU A 52 -7.80 -0.85 -11.32
C LEU A 52 -7.12 -0.54 -12.65
N LYS A 53 -7.82 0.19 -13.51
CA LYS A 53 -7.35 0.64 -14.83
C LYS A 53 -7.39 2.17 -14.89
N GLN A 54 -6.44 2.84 -14.26
CA GLN A 54 -6.40 4.32 -14.19
C GLN A 54 -7.62 5.01 -13.55
N PRO A 55 -8.26 4.45 -12.50
CA PRO A 55 -9.25 5.21 -11.77
C PRO A 55 -8.59 6.34 -10.98
N ARG A 56 -9.35 7.41 -10.77
CA ARG A 56 -9.02 8.51 -9.87
C ARG A 56 -9.91 8.41 -8.64
N PHE A 57 -9.30 8.36 -7.47
CA PHE A 57 -9.99 8.39 -6.20
C PHE A 57 -9.59 9.66 -5.46
N ILE A 58 -10.59 10.44 -5.05
CA ILE A 58 -10.40 11.73 -4.40
C ILE A 58 -11.26 11.72 -3.14
N ASP A 59 -10.61 11.87 -1.98
CA ASP A 59 -11.26 11.90 -0.67
C ASP A 59 -12.11 10.64 -0.39
N CYS A 60 -11.72 9.49 -0.96
CA CYS A 60 -12.41 8.23 -0.79
C CYS A 60 -11.97 7.48 0.47
N THR A 61 -12.85 6.63 1.01
CA THR A 61 -12.51 5.68 2.06
C THR A 61 -12.53 4.25 1.52
N PHE A 62 -11.43 3.51 1.68
CA PHE A 62 -11.34 2.09 1.39
C PHE A 62 -11.49 1.26 2.68
N GLU A 63 -12.58 0.50 2.77
CA GLU A 63 -12.80 -0.47 3.84
C GLU A 63 -12.40 -1.88 3.36
N VAL A 64 -11.17 -2.28 3.64
CA VAL A 64 -10.63 -3.60 3.27
C VAL A 64 -11.12 -4.66 4.26
N LYS A 65 -12.27 -5.28 3.96
CA LYS A 65 -12.88 -6.35 4.78
C LYS A 65 -12.30 -7.74 4.49
N GLN A 66 -11.67 -7.91 3.34
CA GLN A 66 -10.85 -9.07 3.00
C GLN A 66 -9.42 -8.61 2.73
N GLU A 67 -8.44 -9.19 3.42
CA GLU A 67 -7.03 -8.81 3.26
C GLU A 67 -6.61 -8.82 1.78
N LEU A 68 -6.04 -7.70 1.33
CA LEU A 68 -5.46 -7.58 0.00
C LEU A 68 -3.98 -7.94 0.08
N LYS A 69 -3.60 -9.01 -0.62
CA LYS A 69 -2.23 -9.52 -0.70
C LYS A 69 -1.66 -9.27 -2.08
N ASN A 70 -0.47 -8.68 -2.14
CA ASN A 70 0.29 -8.45 -3.37
C ASN A 70 -0.56 -7.78 -4.46
N TYR A 71 -1.42 -6.83 -4.07
CA TYR A 71 -2.31 -6.16 -5.00
C TYR A 71 -1.62 -4.94 -5.61
N GLN A 72 -1.14 -5.11 -6.84
CA GLN A 72 -0.25 -4.15 -7.49
C GLN A 72 -0.99 -3.14 -8.37
N SER A 73 -2.28 -3.34 -8.65
CA SER A 73 -3.01 -2.39 -9.50
C SER A 73 -3.18 -1.00 -8.87
N TRP A 74 -2.86 -0.83 -7.57
CA TRP A 74 -2.75 0.48 -6.94
C TRP A 74 -1.75 1.41 -7.64
N VAL A 75 -0.64 0.89 -8.18
CA VAL A 75 0.33 1.69 -8.95
C VAL A 75 -0.21 2.16 -10.30
N ALA A 76 -1.40 1.70 -10.72
CA ALA A 76 -2.11 2.23 -11.86
C ALA A 76 -3.20 3.25 -11.47
N SER A 77 -3.41 3.52 -10.17
CA SER A 77 -4.48 4.42 -9.69
C SER A 77 -3.94 5.75 -9.18
N SER A 78 -4.75 6.80 -9.34
CA SER A 78 -4.49 8.10 -8.71
C SER A 78 -5.27 8.19 -7.41
N LEU A 79 -4.56 8.40 -6.29
CA LEU A 79 -5.11 8.44 -4.94
C LEU A 79 -4.80 9.81 -4.33
N LYS A 80 -5.82 10.61 -4.03
CA LYS A 80 -5.66 11.90 -3.35
C LYS A 80 -6.60 11.97 -2.15
N GLY A 81 -6.10 12.32 -0.97
CA GLY A 81 -6.94 12.50 0.22
C GLY A 81 -7.61 11.21 0.72
N CYS A 82 -7.18 10.03 0.24
CA CYS A 82 -7.90 8.79 0.49
C CYS A 82 -7.54 8.17 1.84
N ARG A 83 -8.52 7.54 2.50
CA ARG A 83 -8.32 6.80 3.75
C ARG A 83 -8.38 5.29 3.52
N PHE A 84 -7.48 4.54 4.13
CA PHE A 84 -7.46 3.08 4.08
C PHE A 84 -7.71 2.49 5.47
N LYS A 85 -8.58 1.48 5.53
CA LYS A 85 -8.89 0.70 6.72
C LYS A 85 -8.75 -0.79 6.43
N GLY A 86 -8.28 -1.56 7.39
CA GLY A 86 -8.15 -3.03 7.26
C GLY A 86 -6.74 -3.47 6.91
N MET A 87 -6.59 -4.67 6.32
CA MET A 87 -5.29 -5.33 6.18
C MET A 87 -4.79 -5.33 4.73
N LEU A 88 -3.56 -4.84 4.53
CA LEU A 88 -2.87 -4.84 3.25
C LEU A 88 -1.47 -5.42 3.43
N THR A 89 -1.12 -6.40 2.61
CA THR A 89 0.18 -7.09 2.67
C THR A 89 0.81 -7.09 1.29
N GLY A 90 2.07 -6.64 1.18
CA GLY A 90 2.80 -6.64 -0.10
C GLY A 90 2.18 -5.76 -1.20
N CYS A 91 1.37 -4.77 -0.84
CA CYS A 91 0.75 -3.85 -1.79
C CYS A 91 1.64 -2.62 -2.01
N ASP A 92 1.78 -2.18 -3.26
CA ASP A 92 2.57 -1.01 -3.61
C ASP A 92 1.69 0.08 -4.20
N PHE A 93 1.96 1.33 -3.84
CA PHE A 93 1.15 2.49 -4.20
C PHE A 93 1.98 3.58 -4.86
N GLY A 94 1.32 4.48 -5.60
CA GLY A 94 1.96 5.65 -6.18
C GLY A 94 2.63 5.38 -7.53
N HIS A 95 3.58 6.25 -7.89
CA HIS A 95 4.18 6.25 -9.22
C HIS A 95 5.36 5.27 -9.29
N TRP A 96 5.23 4.21 -10.09
CA TRP A 96 6.29 3.23 -10.34
C TRP A 96 6.34 2.83 -11.83
N PRO A 97 6.97 3.65 -12.68
CA PRO A 97 6.94 3.49 -14.14
C PRO A 97 7.68 2.24 -14.63
N GLU A 98 8.66 1.74 -13.88
CA GLU A 98 9.41 0.53 -14.23
C GLU A 98 8.66 -0.77 -13.88
N TYR A 99 7.53 -0.70 -13.18
CA TYR A 99 6.79 -1.90 -12.76
C TYR A 99 6.27 -2.70 -13.97
N MET A 100 5.65 -2.02 -14.94
CA MET A 100 5.14 -2.61 -16.17
C MET A 100 5.16 -1.60 -17.31
N SER A 101 5.43 -2.06 -18.54
CA SER A 101 5.43 -1.24 -19.75
C SER A 101 4.03 -0.85 -20.27
N LEU A 102 2.96 -1.33 -19.63
CA LEU A 102 1.60 -1.03 -20.02
C LEU A 102 1.28 0.44 -19.69
N PRO A 103 0.67 1.21 -20.62
CA PRO A 103 0.50 2.66 -20.45
C PRO A 103 -0.16 3.07 -19.13
N TRP A 104 -1.14 2.29 -18.66
CA TRP A 104 -1.86 2.64 -17.44
C TRP A 104 -1.06 2.56 -16.14
N TYR A 105 0.04 1.82 -16.10
CA TYR A 105 0.92 1.74 -14.94
C TYR A 105 1.84 2.95 -14.78
N GLN A 106 1.84 3.88 -15.75
CA GLN A 106 2.66 5.09 -15.72
C GLN A 106 1.95 6.27 -15.03
N HIS A 107 0.68 6.11 -14.62
CA HIS A 107 -0.14 7.21 -14.12
C HIS A 107 -0.51 7.09 -12.64
N GLY A 108 0.05 6.10 -11.94
CA GLY A 108 -0.13 5.98 -10.50
C GLY A 108 0.33 7.23 -9.77
N SER A 109 -0.44 7.66 -8.78
CA SER A 109 -0.04 8.75 -7.88
C SER A 109 -0.68 8.55 -6.51
N ILE A 110 -0.03 9.08 -5.48
CA ILE A 110 -0.53 9.06 -4.11
C ILE A 110 -0.11 10.32 -3.37
N GLU A 111 -1.07 10.97 -2.74
CA GLU A 111 -0.89 12.26 -2.06
C GLU A 111 -1.97 12.40 -0.97
N ASP A 112 -1.62 12.98 0.17
CA ASP A 112 -2.55 13.30 1.27
C ASP A 112 -3.36 12.10 1.80
N CYS A 113 -2.84 10.88 1.65
CA CYS A 113 -3.53 9.65 2.04
C CYS A 113 -3.30 9.26 3.50
N ASP A 114 -4.29 8.61 4.08
CA ASP A 114 -4.32 8.20 5.49
C ASP A 114 -4.44 6.69 5.65
N PHE A 115 -3.40 6.07 6.20
CA PHE A 115 -3.31 4.64 6.52
C PHE A 115 -3.35 4.37 8.03
N THR A 116 -3.70 5.36 8.87
CA THR A 116 -3.66 5.21 10.34
C THR A 116 -4.59 4.13 10.88
N GLU A 117 -5.66 3.80 10.16
CA GLU A 117 -6.61 2.71 10.48
C GLU A 117 -6.32 1.42 9.68
N ALA A 118 -5.21 1.37 8.95
CA ALA A 118 -4.77 0.20 8.21
C ALA A 118 -3.66 -0.54 8.94
N ARG A 119 -3.58 -1.86 8.70
CA ARG A 119 -2.40 -2.66 9.01
C ARG A 119 -1.67 -2.93 7.72
N LEU A 120 -0.43 -2.45 7.64
CA LEU A 120 0.44 -2.60 6.47
C LEU A 120 1.59 -3.57 6.80
N ASP A 121 1.86 -4.53 5.91
CA ASP A 121 3.01 -5.43 6.05
C ASP A 121 3.70 -5.66 4.71
N GLY A 122 4.94 -5.15 4.58
CA GLY A 122 5.70 -5.19 3.33
C GLY A 122 5.10 -4.32 2.24
N CYS A 123 4.42 -3.23 2.59
CA CYS A 123 3.82 -2.29 1.63
C CYS A 123 4.76 -1.14 1.31
N ARG A 124 4.85 -0.75 0.03
CA ARG A 124 5.64 0.41 -0.40
C ARG A 124 4.78 1.56 -0.87
N ILE A 125 5.22 2.77 -0.58
CA ILE A 125 4.70 3.99 -1.20
C ILE A 125 5.79 4.55 -2.12
N MET A 126 5.44 4.77 -3.38
CA MET A 126 6.37 5.08 -4.46
C MET A 126 6.13 6.50 -5.01
N GLY A 127 7.20 7.21 -5.33
CA GLY A 127 7.15 8.43 -6.16
C GLY A 127 6.35 9.58 -5.58
N CYS A 128 6.22 9.67 -4.25
CA CYS A 128 5.53 10.77 -3.55
C CYS A 128 6.43 11.44 -2.51
N ASP A 129 5.96 12.54 -1.92
CA ASP A 129 6.51 13.07 -0.68
C ASP A 129 5.92 12.28 0.52
N PRO A 130 6.73 11.52 1.29
CA PRO A 130 6.23 10.80 2.46
C PRO A 130 5.56 11.67 3.51
N ALA A 131 5.90 12.97 3.60
CA ALA A 131 5.32 13.88 4.59
C ALA A 131 3.81 14.09 4.38
N THR A 132 3.31 13.85 3.17
CA THR A 132 1.88 13.91 2.84
C THR A 132 1.09 12.68 3.30
N ILE A 133 1.78 11.61 3.71
CA ILE A 133 1.15 10.32 4.03
C ILE A 133 1.08 10.13 5.54
N ARG A 134 -0.10 9.79 6.04
CA ARG A 134 -0.28 9.41 7.45
C ARG A 134 -0.12 7.90 7.60
N PHE A 135 1.03 7.47 8.10
CA PHE A 135 1.33 6.04 8.30
C PHE A 135 0.64 5.46 9.56
N PRO A 136 0.39 4.14 9.58
CA PRO A 136 -0.06 3.47 10.79
C PRO A 136 1.02 3.53 11.87
N LYS A 137 0.57 3.67 13.11
CA LYS A 137 1.43 3.61 14.30
C LYS A 137 1.68 2.16 14.72
N TRP A 138 2.47 1.99 15.77
CA TRP A 138 2.77 0.74 16.44
C TRP A 138 1.50 -0.08 16.65
N PRO A 139 1.47 -1.36 16.28
CA PRO A 139 2.61 -2.24 15.95
C PRO A 139 3.10 -2.21 14.50
N CYS A 140 2.65 -1.25 13.68
CA CYS A 140 3.30 -0.99 12.39
C CYS A 140 4.48 -0.03 12.57
N PHE A 141 5.46 -0.14 11.68
CA PHE A 141 6.55 0.82 11.56
C PHE A 141 6.94 1.00 10.09
N THR A 142 7.39 2.20 9.74
CA THR A 142 7.67 2.58 8.35
C THR A 142 9.05 3.19 8.24
N PHE A 143 9.89 2.60 7.39
CA PHE A 143 11.11 3.24 6.94
C PHE A 143 10.77 4.37 5.97
N LEU A 144 11.23 5.59 6.26
CA LEU A 144 11.18 6.74 5.35
C LEU A 144 12.46 6.78 4.52
N ASP A 145 12.34 7.01 3.21
CA ASP A 145 13.43 6.99 2.22
C ASP A 145 14.42 5.81 2.46
N PRO A 146 13.95 4.55 2.43
CA PRO A 146 14.74 3.39 2.87
C PRO A 146 16.05 3.21 2.12
N ILE A 147 16.11 3.59 0.84
CA ILE A 147 17.32 3.51 0.02
C ILE A 147 18.38 4.50 0.53
N ARG A 148 17.97 5.73 0.89
CA ARG A 148 18.86 6.78 1.38
C ARG A 148 19.48 6.42 2.73
N TRP A 149 18.66 5.91 3.65
CA TRP A 149 19.09 5.58 5.02
C TRP A 149 19.67 4.16 5.15
N ALA A 150 19.70 3.39 4.06
CA ALA A 150 20.20 2.03 4.07
C ALA A 150 21.61 1.87 4.69
N PRO A 151 22.61 2.74 4.43
CA PRO A 151 23.93 2.62 5.07
C PRO A 151 23.88 2.74 6.59
N GLU A 152 23.09 3.69 7.11
CA GLU A 152 22.95 3.91 8.54
C GLU A 152 22.19 2.76 9.23
N LEU A 153 21.08 2.33 8.62
CA LEU A 153 20.29 1.22 9.13
C LEU A 153 21.11 -0.09 9.16
N ARG A 154 22.03 -0.30 8.21
CA ARG A 154 22.96 -1.45 8.22
C ARG A 154 24.07 -1.36 9.26
N GLY A 155 24.34 -0.16 9.79
CA GLY A 155 25.39 0.06 10.78
C GLY A 155 25.07 -0.53 12.17
N VAL A 156 23.84 -0.99 12.40
CA VAL A 156 23.42 -1.55 13.69
C VAL A 156 23.03 -3.02 13.61
N LYS A 157 23.09 -3.70 14.75
CA LYS A 157 22.62 -5.07 14.88
C LYS A 157 21.10 -5.10 15.04
N TRP A 158 20.42 -5.60 14.01
CA TRP A 158 18.99 -5.92 14.06
C TRP A 158 18.75 -7.30 14.67
N PRO A 159 17.61 -7.52 15.32
CA PRO A 159 17.33 -8.78 15.98
C PRO A 159 16.84 -9.84 14.99
N GLY A 160 17.08 -11.11 15.34
CA GLY A 160 16.78 -12.26 14.49
C GLY A 160 17.40 -12.14 13.09
N ARG A 161 16.64 -12.56 12.08
CA ARG A 161 17.03 -12.52 10.66
C ARG A 161 16.62 -11.23 9.94
N PHE A 162 15.96 -10.30 10.62
CA PHE A 162 15.38 -9.11 9.97
C PHE A 162 16.45 -8.21 9.33
N GLY A 163 17.59 -8.02 10.02
CA GLY A 163 18.72 -7.27 9.46
C GLY A 163 19.21 -7.84 8.13
N ARG A 164 19.49 -9.14 8.12
CA ARG A 164 20.02 -9.85 6.95
C ARG A 164 19.04 -9.93 5.78
N ILE A 165 17.76 -10.20 6.06
CA ILE A 165 16.78 -10.46 4.99
C ILE A 165 16.15 -9.17 4.46
N THR A 166 16.05 -8.13 5.29
CA THR A 166 15.34 -6.90 4.95
C THR A 166 16.26 -5.69 4.89
N VAL A 167 17.04 -5.45 5.94
CA VAL A 167 17.83 -4.21 6.06
C VAL A 167 19.03 -4.18 5.10
N GLU A 168 19.71 -5.31 4.93
CA GLU A 168 20.77 -5.48 3.92
C GLU A 168 20.25 -5.23 2.50
N GLU A 169 18.98 -5.52 2.24
CA GLU A 169 18.34 -5.40 0.92
C GLU A 169 17.63 -4.06 0.69
N LEU A 170 17.68 -3.10 1.62
CA LEU A 170 17.00 -1.80 1.42
C LEU A 170 17.54 -1.00 0.21
N HIS A 171 18.80 -1.22 -0.17
CA HIS A 171 19.42 -0.55 -1.31
C HIS A 171 18.98 -1.13 -2.66
N THR A 172 18.41 -2.34 -2.67
CA THR A 172 17.95 -3.02 -3.88
C THR A 172 16.47 -2.73 -4.18
N GLN A 173 15.80 -1.94 -3.32
CA GLN A 173 14.44 -1.48 -3.56
C GLN A 173 14.37 -0.65 -4.85
N PRO A 174 13.24 -0.67 -5.57
CA PRO A 174 13.09 0.15 -6.76
C PRO A 174 13.28 1.63 -6.41
N VAL A 175 14.02 2.36 -7.26
CA VAL A 175 14.44 3.76 -7.03
C VAL A 175 13.30 4.68 -6.55
N PRO A 176 12.05 4.57 -7.06
CA PRO A 176 10.97 5.43 -6.60
C PRO A 176 10.46 5.11 -5.18
N THR A 177 11.00 4.12 -4.46
CA THR A 177 10.53 3.76 -3.11
C THR A 177 10.81 4.88 -2.12
N ARG A 178 9.73 5.47 -1.59
CA ARG A 178 9.77 6.60 -0.65
C ARG A 178 9.44 6.19 0.77
N SER A 179 8.66 5.12 0.93
CA SER A 179 8.50 4.48 2.23
C SER A 179 8.23 2.99 2.10
N LEU A 180 8.53 2.25 3.17
CA LEU A 180 8.34 0.81 3.27
C LEU A 180 7.86 0.45 4.68
N THR A 181 6.63 -0.05 4.77
CA THR A 181 5.95 -0.30 6.04
C THR A 181 5.88 -1.78 6.36
N TYR A 182 6.13 -2.12 7.63
CA TYR A 182 6.05 -3.48 8.16
C TYR A 182 5.16 -3.54 9.40
N HIS A 183 4.68 -4.75 9.68
CA HIS A 183 3.93 -5.06 10.89
C HIS A 183 4.78 -5.93 11.82
N ALA A 184 5.17 -5.40 12.99
CA ALA A 184 6.12 -6.04 13.89
C ALA A 184 5.73 -7.47 14.31
N PRO A 185 4.47 -7.78 14.71
CA PRO A 185 4.07 -9.16 15.00
C PRO A 185 4.27 -10.13 13.83
N SER A 186 4.04 -9.65 12.60
CA SER A 186 4.22 -10.46 11.39
C SER A 186 5.69 -10.67 11.06
N ILE A 187 6.56 -9.70 11.37
CA ILE A 187 8.02 -9.81 11.27
C ILE A 187 8.56 -10.76 12.32
N ALA A 188 8.21 -10.57 13.58
CA ALA A 188 8.64 -11.38 14.72
C ALA A 188 8.44 -12.88 14.46
N LYS A 189 7.23 -13.24 14.01
CA LYS A 189 6.88 -14.62 13.66
C LYS A 189 7.74 -15.22 12.54
N ARG A 190 8.15 -14.45 11.54
CA ARG A 190 8.88 -14.95 10.36
C ARG A 190 10.41 -14.83 10.46
N MET A 191 10.89 -13.90 11.28
CA MET A 191 12.31 -13.53 11.37
C MET A 191 12.99 -13.97 12.66
N GLU A 192 12.37 -14.83 13.47
CA GLU A 192 12.99 -15.39 14.69
C GLU A 192 13.45 -14.27 15.65
N THR A 193 12.54 -13.33 15.94
CA THR A 193 12.74 -12.18 16.84
C THR A 193 11.43 -11.86 17.57
N THR A 194 11.43 -10.93 18.52
CA THR A 194 10.22 -10.43 19.19
C THR A 194 9.86 -9.00 18.76
N GLU A 195 8.63 -8.58 19.09
CA GLU A 195 8.17 -7.23 18.82
C GLU A 195 8.97 -6.19 19.63
N GLU A 196 9.30 -6.51 20.88
CA GLU A 196 10.06 -5.65 21.78
C GLU A 196 11.51 -5.46 21.30
N GLU A 197 12.14 -6.54 20.81
CA GLU A 197 13.49 -6.45 20.24
C GLU A 197 13.51 -5.57 18.99
N LEU A 198 12.51 -5.71 18.11
CA LEU A 198 12.37 -4.85 16.93
C LEU A 198 12.18 -3.40 17.36
N ARG A 199 11.27 -3.14 18.30
CA ARG A 199 10.98 -1.80 18.82
C ARG A 199 12.22 -1.14 19.40
N ALA A 200 12.99 -1.86 20.20
CA ALA A 200 14.21 -1.34 20.83
C ALA A 200 15.28 -0.88 19.81
N VAL A 201 15.29 -1.43 18.59
CA VAL A 201 16.15 -0.94 17.50
C VAL A 201 15.49 0.21 16.74
N ILE A 202 14.19 0.11 16.46
CA ILE A 202 13.42 1.13 15.73
C ILE A 202 13.46 2.50 16.43
N GLU A 203 13.29 2.53 17.75
CA GLU A 203 13.25 3.77 18.56
C GLU A 203 14.57 4.58 18.51
N LYS A 204 15.63 4.03 17.92
CA LYS A 204 16.94 4.70 17.78
C LYS A 204 17.06 5.55 16.51
N PHE A 205 16.07 5.51 15.61
CA PHE A 205 16.16 6.14 14.29
C PHE A 205 15.01 7.11 14.03
N ASP A 206 15.36 8.36 13.73
CA ASP A 206 14.38 9.38 13.31
C ASP A 206 13.78 9.10 11.93
N CYS A 207 14.46 8.29 11.10
CA CYS A 207 13.99 7.90 9.77
C CYS A 207 12.95 6.76 9.80
N ILE A 208 12.53 6.30 10.99
CA ILE A 208 11.49 5.29 11.16
C ILE A 208 10.32 5.89 11.95
N VAL A 209 9.13 5.86 11.36
CA VAL A 209 7.90 6.26 12.05
C VAL A 209 7.14 5.03 12.56
N TYR A 210 6.56 5.15 13.75
CA TYR A 210 5.82 4.11 14.46
C TYR A 210 4.88 4.74 15.51
#